data_AF-A0A4S3JAM2-F1
#
_entry.id   AF-A0A4S3JAM2-F1
#
_cell.length_a   1.000
_cell.length_b   1.000
_cell.length_c   1.000
_cell.angle_alpha   90.00
_cell.angle_beta   90.00
_cell.angle_gamma   90.00
#
_symmetry.space_group_name_H-M   'P 1'
#
loop_
_entity.id
_entity.type
_entity.pdbx_description
1 polymer ?
#
loop_
_entity_poly.entity_id
_entity_poly.type
_entity_poly.pdbx_seq_one_letter_code
_entity_poly.pdbx_strand_id
1 'polypeptide(L)'
;MYARGILFGKMKYELGDHSYVRCPENHLVADIEFKTKGYFSGTYNAIGGTIKNEKTGEVYYELSGLWNREMYIKDVQTNHKELLFDATHAKHTPPTTRPIEQQGERESQRLWQSTAKAVIAVNHELATDEKTKIEDRQREEAAKRAAEGVEWHPKLFHRVHIGPGGVDEGEESLDWIINAHVDSHDPELAHKQILSIAPIIDGQTESSQFHIPTYKPTGKETASGQNDDSVERKDSRTADIDAYVDAADAPKP
;
A
#
# COMPACT_ATOMS: atom_id res chain seq x y z
N MET A 1 -10.97 -2.69 -4.18
CA MET A 1 -11.79 -2.00 -3.17
C MET A 1 -12.64 -0.94 -3.85
N TYR A 2 -13.94 -0.92 -3.58
CA TYR A 2 -14.93 -0.06 -4.22
C TYR A 2 -15.51 0.93 -3.20
N ALA A 3 -15.76 2.17 -3.64
CA ALA A 3 -16.59 3.13 -2.94
C ALA A 3 -17.96 3.20 -3.62
N ARG A 4 -19.02 2.78 -2.92
CA ARG A 4 -20.40 2.78 -3.42
C ARG A 4 -21.18 3.95 -2.85
N GLY A 5 -22.19 4.41 -3.59
CA GLY A 5 -23.10 5.46 -3.12
C GLY A 5 -22.49 6.86 -3.14
N ILE A 6 -21.55 7.13 -4.05
CA ILE A 6 -20.90 8.43 -4.20
C ILE A 6 -21.91 9.51 -4.62
N LEU A 7 -22.80 9.19 -5.58
CA LEU A 7 -23.80 10.14 -6.09
C LEU A 7 -25.16 10.04 -5.38
N PHE A 8 -25.59 8.82 -5.03
CA PHE A 8 -26.91 8.57 -4.44
C PHE A 8 -26.84 7.55 -3.30
N GLY A 9 -27.49 7.90 -2.19
CA GLY A 9 -27.57 7.05 -1.00
C GLY A 9 -26.41 7.25 -0.02
N LYS A 10 -26.21 6.28 0.87
CA LYS A 10 -25.13 6.33 1.87
C LYS A 10 -23.84 5.75 1.29
N MET A 11 -22.75 6.49 1.44
CA MET A 11 -21.42 6.02 1.08
C MET A 11 -21.02 4.80 1.90
N LYS A 12 -20.37 3.84 1.25
CA LYS A 12 -19.83 2.62 1.89
C LYS A 12 -18.64 2.08 1.11
N TYR A 13 -17.72 1.46 1.82
CA TYR A 13 -16.65 0.67 1.24
C TYR A 13 -17.10 -0.77 1.03
N GLU A 14 -16.62 -1.37 -0.05
CA GLU A 14 -16.89 -2.76 -0.40
C GLU A 14 -15.61 -3.38 -0.98
N LEU A 15 -15.20 -4.52 -0.43
CA LEU A 15 -14.16 -5.34 -1.06
C LEU A 15 -14.80 -6.14 -2.20
N GLY A 16 -14.08 -6.26 -3.30
CA GLY A 16 -14.52 -7.00 -4.47
C GLY A 16 -13.34 -7.67 -5.16
N ASP A 17 -13.65 -8.54 -6.11
CA ASP A 17 -12.70 -9.28 -6.94
C ASP A 17 -11.93 -10.37 -6.17
N HIS A 18 -10.97 -10.98 -6.84
CA HIS A 18 -10.19 -12.11 -6.33
C HIS A 18 -8.93 -11.67 -5.61
N SER A 19 -8.60 -12.38 -4.53
CA SER A 19 -7.32 -12.37 -3.85
C SER A 19 -6.76 -13.77 -3.80
N TYR A 20 -5.44 -13.90 -3.93
CA TYR A 20 -4.75 -15.18 -4.02
C TYR A 20 -3.70 -15.31 -2.93
N VAL A 21 -3.65 -16.47 -2.27
CA VAL A 21 -2.52 -16.89 -1.44
C VAL A 21 -1.94 -18.14 -2.06
N ARG A 22 -0.67 -18.10 -2.48
CA ARG A 22 0.01 -19.21 -3.17
C ARG A 22 1.18 -19.71 -2.34
N CYS A 23 1.36 -21.03 -2.32
CA CYS A 23 2.54 -21.70 -1.79
C CYS A 23 3.11 -22.60 -2.90
N PRO A 24 4.12 -22.11 -3.65
CA PRO A 24 4.72 -22.86 -4.75
C PRO A 24 5.30 -24.22 -4.32
N GLU A 25 5.80 -24.34 -3.09
CA GLU A 25 6.49 -25.52 -2.54
C GLU A 25 5.57 -26.74 -2.44
N ASN A 26 4.31 -26.53 -2.06
CA ASN A 26 3.31 -27.60 -1.95
C ASN A 26 2.22 -27.52 -3.02
N HIS A 27 2.34 -26.55 -3.95
CA HIS A 27 1.40 -26.30 -5.04
C HIS A 27 -0.02 -25.95 -4.58
N LEU A 28 -0.18 -25.42 -3.37
CA LEU A 28 -1.50 -24.97 -2.89
C LEU A 28 -1.75 -23.51 -3.27
N VAL A 29 -2.98 -23.25 -3.69
CA VAL A 29 -3.51 -21.90 -3.89
C VAL A 29 -4.86 -21.76 -3.19
N ALA A 30 -4.99 -20.72 -2.37
CA ALA A 30 -6.28 -20.21 -1.93
C ALA A 30 -6.71 -19.10 -2.88
N ASP A 31 -7.83 -19.31 -3.55
CA ASP A 31 -8.50 -18.33 -4.41
C ASP A 31 -9.73 -17.80 -3.65
N ILE A 32 -9.70 -16.52 -3.26
CA ILE A 32 -10.70 -15.88 -2.41
C ILE A 32 -11.38 -14.77 -3.20
N GLU A 33 -12.64 -14.96 -3.54
CA GLU A 33 -13.52 -13.96 -4.13
C GLU A 33 -14.19 -13.13 -3.03
N PHE A 34 -13.93 -11.83 -3.01
CA PHE A 34 -14.74 -10.87 -2.27
C PHE A 34 -15.97 -10.52 -3.10
N LYS A 35 -17.14 -10.92 -2.62
CA LYS A 35 -18.39 -10.77 -3.37
C LYS A 35 -18.95 -9.38 -3.15
N THR A 36 -19.07 -8.64 -4.26
CA THR A 36 -19.82 -7.38 -4.25
C THR A 36 -21.32 -7.64 -4.31
N LYS A 37 -22.13 -6.83 -3.62
CA LYS A 37 -23.57 -6.94 -3.68
C LYS A 37 -24.09 -6.55 -5.06
N GLY A 38 -24.76 -7.49 -5.73
CA GLY A 38 -25.46 -7.26 -6.99
C GLY A 38 -26.74 -6.42 -6.80
N TYR A 39 -27.28 -5.89 -7.90
CA TYR A 39 -28.47 -5.04 -7.89
C TYR A 39 -29.74 -5.76 -7.39
N PHE A 40 -29.86 -7.07 -7.66
CA PHE A 40 -31.07 -7.85 -7.40
C PHE A 40 -30.98 -8.75 -6.15
N SER A 41 -29.77 -9.17 -5.76
CA SER A 41 -29.54 -10.04 -4.61
C SER A 41 -28.07 -9.95 -4.15
N GLY A 42 -27.80 -10.40 -2.93
CA GLY A 42 -26.44 -10.46 -2.39
C GLY A 42 -26.31 -9.84 -1.00
N THR A 43 -25.36 -10.36 -0.25
CA THR A 43 -25.01 -9.90 1.10
C THR A 43 -23.70 -9.13 1.02
N TYR A 44 -23.62 -7.98 1.68
CA TYR A 44 -22.37 -7.23 1.78
C TYR A 44 -21.32 -8.06 2.51
N ASN A 45 -20.06 -7.87 2.13
CA ASN A 45 -18.89 -8.47 2.78
C ASN A 45 -18.81 -9.99 2.68
N ALA A 46 -19.63 -10.61 1.83
CA ALA A 46 -19.54 -12.04 1.60
C ALA A 46 -18.23 -12.40 0.91
N ILE A 47 -17.69 -13.55 1.29
CA ILE A 47 -16.59 -14.20 0.58
C ILE A 47 -17.06 -15.53 0.00
N GLY A 48 -16.46 -15.91 -1.12
CA GLY A 48 -16.44 -17.27 -1.62
C GLY A 48 -15.01 -17.64 -1.97
N GLY A 49 -14.69 -18.92 -2.04
CA GLY A 49 -13.36 -19.29 -2.48
C GLY A 49 -13.07 -20.76 -2.34
N THR A 50 -11.89 -21.15 -2.76
CA THR A 50 -11.41 -22.53 -2.68
C THR A 50 -9.95 -22.58 -2.31
N ILE A 51 -9.56 -23.62 -1.55
CA ILE A 51 -8.17 -24.05 -1.44
C ILE A 51 -8.01 -25.26 -2.34
N LYS A 52 -7.10 -25.17 -3.31
CA LYS A 52 -6.89 -26.19 -4.34
C LYS A 52 -5.42 -26.40 -4.64
N ASN A 53 -5.10 -27.56 -5.20
CA ASN A 53 -3.82 -27.79 -5.84
C ASN A 53 -3.78 -27.05 -7.19
N GLU A 54 -2.84 -26.13 -7.35
CA GLU A 54 -2.70 -25.29 -8.56
C GLU A 54 -2.29 -26.11 -9.79
N LYS A 55 -1.55 -27.22 -9.60
CA LYS A 55 -1.11 -28.10 -10.71
C LYS A 55 -2.21 -29.05 -11.18
N THR A 56 -2.92 -29.69 -10.25
CA THR A 56 -3.94 -30.70 -10.60
C THR A 56 -5.34 -30.13 -10.73
N GLY A 57 -5.60 -28.94 -10.17
CA GLY A 57 -6.92 -28.34 -10.08
C GLY A 57 -7.82 -28.98 -9.01
N GLU A 58 -7.31 -29.96 -8.25
CA GLU A 58 -8.05 -30.65 -7.20
C GLU A 58 -8.38 -29.67 -6.06
N VAL A 59 -9.67 -29.49 -5.78
CA VAL A 59 -10.16 -28.66 -4.67
C VAL A 59 -10.17 -29.49 -3.40
N TYR A 60 -9.59 -28.97 -2.31
CA TYR A 60 -9.61 -29.60 -1.00
C TYR A 60 -10.64 -28.95 -0.07
N TYR A 61 -10.78 -27.63 -0.15
CA TYR A 61 -11.69 -26.87 0.72
C TYR A 61 -12.46 -25.79 -0.01
N GLU A 62 -13.68 -25.53 0.45
CA GLU A 62 -14.52 -24.39 0.06
C GLU A 62 -14.53 -23.35 1.21
N LEU A 63 -14.34 -22.08 0.86
CA LEU A 63 -14.39 -20.94 1.78
C LEU A 63 -15.71 -20.18 1.60
N SER A 64 -16.33 -19.78 2.72
CA SER A 64 -17.59 -19.02 2.71
C SER A 64 -17.72 -18.14 3.95
N GLY A 65 -18.75 -17.29 3.98
CA GLY A 65 -19.08 -16.45 5.14
C GLY A 65 -18.87 -14.98 4.84
N LEU A 66 -18.56 -14.20 5.86
CA LEU A 66 -18.41 -12.74 5.78
C LEU A 66 -17.03 -12.34 6.31
N TRP A 67 -16.23 -11.59 5.54
CA TRP A 67 -14.86 -11.24 5.95
C TRP A 67 -14.80 -10.39 7.23
N ASN A 68 -15.91 -9.74 7.59
CA ASN A 68 -16.03 -8.94 8.81
C ASN A 68 -16.85 -9.62 9.91
N ARG A 69 -17.21 -10.90 9.77
CA ARG A 69 -17.88 -11.71 10.80
C ARG A 69 -17.36 -13.15 10.77
N GLU A 70 -18.25 -14.13 10.86
CA GLU A 70 -17.93 -15.55 10.77
C GLU A 70 -17.58 -15.96 9.33
N MET A 71 -16.42 -16.59 9.20
CA MET A 71 -15.94 -17.26 8.00
C MET A 71 -15.86 -18.76 8.27
N TYR A 72 -16.18 -19.56 7.26
CA TYR A 72 -16.27 -21.00 7.37
C TYR A 72 -15.40 -21.67 6.30
N ILE A 73 -14.83 -22.81 6.68
CA ILE A 73 -14.14 -23.72 5.79
C ILE A 73 -14.93 -25.03 5.73
N LYS A 74 -15.07 -25.59 4.53
CA LYS A 74 -15.73 -26.87 4.30
C LYS A 74 -14.79 -27.80 3.57
N ASP A 75 -14.56 -28.98 4.15
CA ASP A 75 -13.84 -30.07 3.51
C ASP A 75 -14.72 -30.71 2.44
N VAL A 76 -14.23 -30.79 1.20
CA VAL A 76 -15.06 -31.27 0.08
C VAL A 76 -15.25 -32.79 0.08
N GLN A 77 -14.31 -33.55 0.67
CA GLN A 77 -14.37 -35.01 0.70
C GLN A 77 -15.37 -35.48 1.73
N THR A 78 -15.35 -34.87 2.93
CA THR A 78 -16.22 -35.23 4.05
C THR A 78 -17.52 -34.44 4.10
N ASN A 79 -17.61 -33.33 3.36
CA ASN A 79 -18.66 -32.32 3.46
C ASN A 79 -18.80 -31.68 4.86
N HIS A 80 -17.81 -31.88 5.74
CA HIS A 80 -17.80 -31.26 7.06
C HIS A 80 -17.50 -29.76 6.93
N LYS A 81 -18.36 -28.93 7.50
CA LYS A 81 -18.22 -27.47 7.52
C LYS A 81 -18.00 -27.00 8.95
N GLU A 82 -16.95 -26.22 9.15
CA GLU A 82 -16.60 -25.66 10.46
C GLU A 82 -16.27 -24.18 10.38
N LEU A 83 -16.31 -23.53 11.55
CA LEU A 83 -15.94 -22.13 11.71
C LEU A 83 -14.42 -22.00 11.54
N LEU A 84 -13.98 -21.27 10.52
CA LEU A 84 -12.57 -20.99 10.27
C LEU A 84 -12.08 -19.82 11.13
N PHE A 85 -12.86 -18.74 11.16
CA PHE A 85 -12.50 -17.52 11.86
C PHE A 85 -13.75 -16.70 12.19
N ASP A 86 -13.74 -16.04 13.33
CA ASP A 86 -14.79 -15.11 13.74
C ASP A 86 -14.20 -13.72 14.00
N ALA A 87 -14.44 -12.80 13.06
CA ALA A 87 -13.98 -11.43 13.15
C ALA A 87 -14.77 -10.58 14.16
N THR A 88 -15.94 -11.03 14.63
CA THR A 88 -16.78 -10.26 15.57
C THR A 88 -16.19 -10.18 16.97
N HIS A 89 -15.36 -11.17 17.33
CA HIS A 89 -14.72 -11.30 18.63
C HIS A 89 -13.19 -11.21 18.56
N ALA A 90 -12.62 -11.07 17.35
CA ALA A 90 -11.19 -10.95 17.15
C ALA A 90 -10.65 -9.64 17.76
N LYS A 91 -9.66 -9.76 18.64
CA LYS A 91 -8.92 -8.61 19.17
C LYS A 91 -7.68 -8.37 18.32
N HIS A 92 -7.58 -7.19 17.71
CA HIS A 92 -6.37 -6.78 17.00
C HIS A 92 -5.30 -6.29 17.99
N THR A 93 -4.04 -6.47 17.61
CA THR A 93 -2.89 -5.90 18.32
C THR A 93 -2.40 -4.68 17.53
N PRO A 94 -2.67 -3.45 17.99
CA PRO A 94 -2.20 -2.26 17.28
C PRO A 94 -0.66 -2.19 17.32
N PRO A 95 -0.01 -1.71 16.24
CA PRO A 95 1.43 -1.49 16.25
C PRO A 95 1.79 -0.37 17.23
N THR A 96 2.98 -0.47 17.83
CA THR A 96 3.58 0.61 18.62
C THR A 96 4.47 1.47 17.75
N THR A 97 4.64 2.74 18.11
CA THR A 97 5.51 3.69 17.41
C THR A 97 6.35 4.48 18.40
N ARG A 98 7.49 5.01 17.94
CA ARG A 98 8.30 5.93 18.75
C ARG A 98 7.52 7.21 19.08
N PRO A 99 7.84 7.89 20.20
CA PRO A 99 7.26 9.20 20.52
C PRO A 99 7.43 10.20 19.36
N ILE A 100 6.43 11.07 19.15
CA ILE A 100 6.44 12.04 18.03
C ILE A 100 7.68 12.93 18.07
N GLU A 101 8.17 13.25 19.27
CA GLU A 101 9.33 14.09 19.52
C GLU A 101 10.64 13.46 18.99
N GLN A 102 10.67 12.13 18.88
CA GLN A 102 11.82 11.35 18.38
C GLN A 102 11.69 10.97 16.90
N GLN A 103 10.50 11.13 16.30
CA GLN A 103 10.27 10.85 14.89
C GLN A 103 10.91 11.94 14.01
N GLY A 104 11.47 11.58 12.87
CA GLY A 104 11.98 12.51 11.86
C GLY A 104 10.87 13.35 11.22
N GLU A 105 11.23 14.48 10.61
CA GLU A 105 10.28 15.45 10.04
C GLU A 105 9.33 14.86 8.99
N ARG A 106 9.77 13.80 8.28
CA ARG A 106 9.01 13.12 7.23
C ARG A 106 8.43 11.77 7.66
N GLU A 107 8.50 11.40 8.93
CA GLU A 107 7.79 10.24 9.44
C GLU A 107 6.29 10.56 9.54
N SER A 108 5.44 9.61 9.15
CA SER A 108 4.02 9.86 8.86
C SER A 108 3.26 10.53 10.00
N GLN A 109 3.42 10.08 11.25
CA GLN A 109 2.64 10.67 12.35
C GLN A 109 3.11 12.09 12.68
N ARG A 110 4.42 12.38 12.62
CA ARG A 110 4.96 13.73 12.84
C ARG A 110 4.60 14.66 11.68
N LEU A 111 4.79 14.21 10.44
CA LEU A 111 4.51 14.99 9.22
C LEU A 111 3.04 15.42 9.16
N TRP A 112 2.12 14.50 9.43
CA TRP A 112 0.67 14.74 9.32
C TRP A 112 0.02 15.15 10.65
N GLN A 113 0.80 15.43 11.70
CA GLN A 113 0.27 15.63 13.05
C GLN A 113 -0.77 16.78 13.11
N SER A 114 -0.44 17.93 12.53
CA SER A 114 -1.31 19.12 12.54
C SER A 114 -2.62 18.87 11.78
N THR A 115 -2.52 18.29 10.58
CA THR A 115 -3.68 17.91 9.76
C THR A 115 -4.56 16.91 10.50
N ALA A 116 -3.98 15.85 11.10
CA ALA A 116 -4.72 14.84 11.84
C ALA A 116 -5.44 15.44 13.06
N LYS A 117 -4.78 16.32 13.83
CA LYS A 117 -5.41 17.05 14.95
C LYS A 117 -6.61 17.89 14.49
N ALA A 118 -6.48 18.59 13.37
CA ALA A 118 -7.58 19.38 12.81
C ALA A 118 -8.75 18.52 12.33
N VAL A 119 -8.48 17.38 11.67
CA VAL A 119 -9.51 16.41 11.27
C VAL A 119 -10.25 15.82 12.48
N ILE A 120 -9.52 15.43 13.53
CA ILE A 120 -10.12 14.92 14.78
C ILE A 120 -11.00 15.98 15.44
N ALA A 121 -10.59 17.25 15.40
CA ALA A 121 -11.36 18.38 15.89
C ALA A 121 -12.51 18.81 14.95
N VAL A 122 -12.68 18.13 13.81
CA VAL A 122 -13.68 18.45 12.76
C VAL A 122 -13.52 19.89 12.23
N ASN A 123 -12.30 20.44 12.29
CA ASN A 123 -11.96 21.74 11.71
C ASN A 123 -11.42 21.53 10.28
N HIS A 124 -12.34 21.48 9.32
CA HIS A 124 -12.02 21.19 7.92
C HIS A 124 -11.22 22.29 7.22
N GLU A 125 -11.42 23.56 7.60
CA GLU A 125 -10.63 24.69 7.09
C GLU A 125 -9.16 24.53 7.50
N LEU A 126 -8.89 24.37 8.80
CA LEU A 126 -7.54 24.17 9.30
C LEU A 126 -6.90 22.89 8.75
N ALA A 127 -7.68 21.80 8.62
CA ALA A 127 -7.17 20.56 8.04
C ALA A 127 -6.72 20.77 6.58
N THR A 128 -7.48 21.54 5.81
CA THR A 128 -7.15 21.88 4.41
C THR A 128 -5.90 22.75 4.34
N ASP A 129 -5.79 23.77 5.19
CA ASP A 129 -4.63 24.64 5.25
C ASP A 129 -3.34 23.87 5.59
N GLU A 130 -3.38 23.04 6.64
CA GLU A 130 -2.21 22.24 7.07
C GLU A 130 -1.84 21.19 6.02
N LYS A 131 -2.83 20.57 5.36
CA LYS A 131 -2.60 19.65 4.24
C LYS A 131 -1.92 20.36 3.06
N THR A 132 -2.41 21.54 2.71
CA THR A 132 -1.90 22.34 1.58
C THR A 132 -0.43 22.71 1.80
N LYS A 133 -0.04 23.12 3.01
CA LYS A 133 1.38 23.41 3.33
C LYS A 133 2.31 22.24 3.03
N ILE A 134 1.90 21.01 3.37
CA ILE A 134 2.69 19.80 3.11
C ILE A 134 2.78 19.53 1.61
N GLU A 135 1.66 19.61 0.89
CA GLU A 135 1.59 19.34 -0.55
C GLU A 135 2.36 20.38 -1.38
N ASP A 136 2.29 21.65 -1.00
CA ASP A 136 3.00 22.75 -1.66
C ASP A 136 4.51 22.57 -1.55
N ARG A 137 5.01 22.26 -0.35
CA ARG A 137 6.42 21.92 -0.16
C ARG A 137 6.85 20.76 -1.05
N GLN A 138 6.03 19.71 -1.17
CA GLN A 138 6.34 18.57 -2.04
C GLN A 138 6.34 18.96 -3.54
N ARG A 139 5.43 19.85 -3.96
CA ARG A 139 5.39 20.40 -5.33
C ARG A 139 6.63 21.23 -5.64
N GLU A 140 7.04 22.12 -4.73
CA GLU A 140 8.25 22.93 -4.86
C GLU A 140 9.51 22.07 -4.96
N GLU A 141 9.65 21.06 -4.10
CA GLU A 141 10.80 20.15 -4.14
C GLU A 141 10.85 19.31 -5.42
N ALA A 142 9.68 18.91 -5.94
CA ALA A 142 9.60 18.21 -7.22
C ALA A 142 9.99 19.10 -8.39
N ALA A 143 9.52 20.35 -8.41
CA ALA A 143 9.89 21.33 -9.41
C ALA A 143 11.40 21.64 -9.37
N LYS A 144 11.97 21.77 -8.17
CA LYS A 144 13.41 21.96 -7.97
C LYS A 144 14.23 20.78 -8.50
N ARG A 145 13.85 19.54 -8.16
CA ARG A 145 14.49 18.33 -8.68
C ARG A 145 14.45 18.26 -10.20
N ALA A 146 13.32 18.57 -10.81
CA ALA A 146 13.17 18.61 -12.26
C ALA A 146 14.07 19.69 -12.90
N ALA A 147 14.13 20.90 -12.32
CA ALA A 147 14.97 21.99 -12.82
C ALA A 147 16.47 21.67 -12.71
N GLU A 148 16.87 20.92 -11.67
CA GLU A 148 18.26 20.49 -11.44
C GLU A 148 18.62 19.20 -12.19
N GLY A 149 17.65 18.53 -12.84
CA GLY A 149 17.86 17.23 -13.49
C GLY A 149 18.18 16.10 -12.51
N VAL A 150 17.74 16.23 -11.25
CA VAL A 150 18.00 15.25 -10.18
C VAL A 150 16.82 14.30 -10.04
N GLU A 151 17.07 13.00 -10.15
CA GLU A 151 16.06 11.97 -9.91
C GLU A 151 15.79 11.79 -8.41
N TRP A 152 14.54 11.47 -8.06
CA TRP A 152 14.19 11.10 -6.69
C TRP A 152 14.42 9.61 -6.47
N HIS A 153 15.12 9.27 -5.38
CA HIS A 153 15.34 7.88 -4.97
C HIS A 153 14.74 7.63 -3.57
N PRO A 154 14.07 6.49 -3.35
CA PRO A 154 13.60 6.11 -2.02
C PRO A 154 14.78 5.91 -1.06
N LYS A 155 14.56 6.24 0.22
CA LYS A 155 15.62 6.12 1.24
C LYS A 155 15.86 4.68 1.70
N LEU A 156 14.79 3.91 1.87
CA LEU A 156 14.82 2.62 2.54
C LEU A 156 14.65 1.43 1.58
N PHE A 157 14.37 1.69 0.30
CA PHE A 157 14.06 0.66 -0.68
C PHE A 157 14.86 0.89 -1.97
N HIS A 158 15.27 -0.20 -2.62
CA HIS A 158 15.83 -0.19 -3.97
C HIS A 158 14.90 -0.92 -4.92
N ARG A 159 15.00 -0.59 -6.21
CA ARG A 159 14.15 -1.19 -7.24
C ARG A 159 14.62 -2.62 -7.48
N VAL A 160 13.68 -3.54 -7.70
CA VAL A 160 14.00 -4.93 -8.01
C VAL A 160 14.75 -5.04 -9.33
N HIS A 161 15.86 -5.78 -9.31
CA HIS A 161 16.65 -6.08 -10.50
C HIS A 161 16.22 -7.41 -11.11
N ILE A 162 15.42 -7.35 -12.18
CA ILE A 162 14.94 -8.52 -12.89
C ILE A 162 16.07 -9.10 -13.77
N GLY A 163 16.57 -10.29 -13.42
CA GLY A 163 17.55 -11.02 -14.23
C GLY A 163 18.01 -12.33 -13.59
N PRO A 164 18.31 -13.38 -14.38
CA PRO A 164 18.83 -14.65 -13.84
C PRO A 164 20.16 -14.45 -13.09
N GLY A 165 20.28 -14.99 -11.87
CA GLY A 165 21.46 -14.82 -11.03
C GLY A 165 21.64 -13.42 -10.43
N GLY A 166 20.60 -12.58 -10.48
CA GLY A 166 20.57 -11.28 -9.80
C GLY A 166 20.46 -11.44 -8.28
N VAL A 167 20.76 -10.36 -7.54
CA VAL A 167 20.64 -10.33 -6.08
C VAL A 167 19.20 -10.48 -5.58
N ASP A 168 18.22 -10.22 -6.46
CA ASP A 168 16.77 -10.24 -6.18
C ASP A 168 16.05 -11.40 -6.93
N GLU A 169 16.77 -12.46 -7.31
CA GLU A 169 16.18 -13.62 -7.98
C GLU A 169 15.08 -14.26 -7.11
N GLY A 170 13.88 -14.46 -7.68
CA GLY A 170 12.69 -14.94 -6.98
C GLY A 170 11.75 -13.86 -6.43
N GLU A 171 12.14 -12.58 -6.49
CA GLU A 171 11.35 -11.44 -6.00
C GLU A 171 10.76 -10.60 -7.16
N GLU A 172 10.65 -11.17 -8.36
CA GLU A 172 10.23 -10.45 -9.56
C GLU A 172 8.76 -9.96 -9.51
N SER A 173 8.00 -10.42 -8.52
CA SER A 173 6.63 -9.97 -8.26
C SER A 173 6.55 -8.61 -7.54
N LEU A 174 7.68 -8.09 -7.03
CA LEU A 174 7.77 -6.84 -6.31
C LEU A 174 8.45 -5.76 -7.17
N ASP A 175 8.02 -4.50 -7.03
CA ASP A 175 8.69 -3.36 -7.66
C ASP A 175 9.92 -2.89 -6.85
N TRP A 176 9.88 -3.04 -5.53
CA TRP A 176 10.88 -2.52 -4.58
C TRP A 176 11.14 -3.50 -3.43
N ILE A 177 12.40 -3.64 -3.03
CA ILE A 177 12.86 -4.44 -1.88
C ILE A 177 13.58 -3.52 -0.89
N ILE A 178 13.53 -3.89 0.40
CA ILE A 178 14.22 -3.15 1.45
C ILE A 178 15.73 -3.09 1.14
N ASN A 179 16.30 -1.90 1.20
CA ASN A 179 17.72 -1.67 0.94
C ASN A 179 18.56 -2.03 2.17
N ALA A 180 18.49 -3.30 2.57
CA ALA A 180 19.23 -3.86 3.70
C ALA A 180 19.32 -5.38 3.58
N HIS A 181 20.46 -5.94 3.98
CA HIS A 181 20.60 -7.39 4.12
C HIS A 181 20.12 -7.83 5.51
N VAL A 182 19.17 -8.77 5.55
CA VAL A 182 18.66 -9.38 6.78
C VAL A 182 18.82 -10.89 6.70
N ASP A 183 19.57 -11.48 7.63
CA ASP A 183 19.73 -12.92 7.72
C ASP A 183 18.55 -13.55 8.49
N SER A 184 17.61 -14.14 7.77
CA SER A 184 16.41 -14.75 8.36
C SER A 184 16.68 -16.03 9.17
N HIS A 185 17.88 -16.61 9.09
CA HIS A 185 18.23 -17.86 9.79
C HIS A 185 18.84 -17.61 11.17
N ASP A 186 19.29 -16.39 11.46
CA ASP A 186 19.78 -15.96 12.77
C ASP A 186 18.87 -14.83 13.31
N PRO A 187 17.88 -15.12 14.16
CA PRO A 187 16.95 -14.13 14.68
C PRO A 187 17.61 -12.98 15.46
N GLU A 188 18.71 -13.23 16.16
CA GLU A 188 19.41 -12.20 16.94
C GLU A 188 20.18 -11.25 16.03
N LEU A 189 20.80 -11.79 14.98
CA LEU A 189 21.45 -10.99 13.94
C LEU A 189 20.41 -10.21 13.12
N ALA A 190 19.32 -10.87 12.71
CA ALA A 190 18.21 -10.24 12.00
C ALA A 190 17.65 -9.06 12.78
N HIS A 191 17.42 -9.23 14.08
CA HIS A 191 16.93 -8.18 14.96
C HIS A 191 17.85 -6.95 14.93
N LYS A 192 19.17 -7.15 15.07
CA LYS A 192 20.17 -6.07 15.01
C LYS A 192 20.22 -5.42 13.63
N GLN A 193 20.16 -6.21 12.56
CA GLN A 193 20.14 -5.72 11.18
C GLN A 193 18.90 -4.86 10.93
N ILE A 194 17.71 -5.34 11.29
CA ILE A 194 16.45 -4.59 11.16
C ILE A 194 16.50 -3.26 11.93
N LEU A 195 16.95 -3.29 13.19
CA LEU A 195 17.09 -2.09 14.01
C LEU A 195 18.16 -1.12 13.51
N SER A 196 19.05 -1.57 12.62
CA SER A 196 20.01 -0.69 11.96
C SER A 196 19.43 0.05 10.76
N ILE A 197 18.35 -0.45 10.13
CA ILE A 197 17.75 0.11 8.90
C ILE A 197 17.18 1.52 9.11
N ALA A 198 16.42 1.68 10.19
CA ALA A 198 15.76 2.93 10.55
C ALA A 198 15.48 2.90 12.05
N PRO A 199 15.31 4.07 12.71
CA PRO A 199 14.93 4.06 14.10
C PRO A 199 13.46 3.63 14.27
N ILE A 200 13.26 2.49 14.93
CA ILE A 200 12.00 1.75 15.10
C ILE A 200 11.55 1.75 16.57
N ILE A 201 12.48 1.60 17.53
CA ILE A 201 12.18 1.52 18.97
C ILE A 201 12.51 2.83 19.70
N ASP A 202 11.85 3.05 20.83
CA ASP A 202 12.06 4.23 21.67
C ASP A 202 13.53 4.41 22.07
N GLY A 203 14.04 5.63 21.97
CA GLY A 203 15.43 5.99 22.26
C GLY A 203 16.40 5.75 21.09
N GLN A 204 15.99 5.12 19.99
CA GLN A 204 16.83 5.05 18.79
C GLN A 204 16.92 6.41 18.11
N THR A 205 18.14 6.72 17.68
CA THR A 205 18.45 7.88 16.84
C THR A 205 18.80 7.42 15.43
N GLU A 206 18.62 8.29 14.43
CA GLU A 206 19.06 7.97 13.07
C GLU A 206 20.57 7.70 13.07
N SER A 207 20.96 6.51 12.60
CA SER A 207 22.37 6.24 12.39
C SER A 207 22.85 7.08 11.19
N SER A 208 24.04 7.67 11.29
CA SER A 208 24.60 8.52 10.23
C SER A 208 24.82 7.78 8.90
N GLN A 209 24.70 6.44 8.88
CA GLN A 209 24.79 5.62 7.67
C GLN A 209 23.61 5.81 6.70
N PHE A 210 22.47 6.33 7.16
CA PHE A 210 21.29 6.61 6.30
C PHE A 210 21.21 8.06 5.83
N HIS A 211 22.22 8.88 6.14
CA HIS A 211 22.44 10.12 5.40
C HIS A 211 22.99 9.78 4.02
N ILE A 212 22.07 9.62 3.06
CA ILE A 212 22.41 9.51 1.63
C ILE A 212 23.23 10.77 1.27
N PRO A 213 24.47 10.63 0.78
CA PRO A 213 25.22 11.76 0.27
C PRO A 213 24.38 12.48 -0.79
N THR A 214 24.33 13.81 -0.73
CA THR A 214 23.83 14.61 -1.85
C THR A 214 24.50 14.12 -3.13
N TYR A 215 23.69 13.82 -4.15
CA TYR A 215 24.16 13.43 -5.48
C TYR A 215 25.30 14.36 -5.90
N LYS A 216 26.51 13.81 -6.03
CA LYS A 216 27.62 14.51 -6.69
C LYS A 216 27.48 14.18 -8.17
N PRO A 217 27.26 15.17 -9.05
CA PRO A 217 27.27 14.93 -10.49
C PRO A 217 28.64 14.34 -10.86
N THR A 218 28.65 13.06 -11.26
CA THR A 218 29.80 12.46 -11.91
C THR A 218 30.02 13.21 -13.21
N GLY A 219 31.28 13.58 -13.45
CA GLY A 219 31.67 14.51 -14.50
C GLY A 219 31.16 14.11 -15.88
N LYS A 220 30.92 15.13 -16.71
CA LYS A 220 30.64 15.03 -18.15
C LYS A 220 31.59 14.03 -18.82
N GLU A 221 31.10 12.83 -19.12
CA GLU A 221 31.60 12.05 -20.25
C GLU A 221 30.66 12.31 -21.43
N THR A 222 31.17 13.10 -22.36
CA THR A 222 30.59 13.29 -23.68
C THR A 222 30.58 11.95 -24.44
N ALA A 223 29.40 11.40 -24.67
CA ALA A 223 29.18 10.44 -25.74
C ALA A 223 27.84 10.76 -26.44
N SER A 224 27.97 11.27 -27.65
CA SER A 224 26.91 11.48 -28.63
C SER A 224 26.23 10.15 -28.98
N GLY A 225 24.90 10.11 -28.87
CA GLY A 225 24.08 9.02 -29.39
C GLY A 225 22.60 9.37 -29.23
N GLN A 226 22.02 9.96 -30.27
CA GLN A 226 20.58 10.19 -30.37
C GLN A 226 19.85 8.84 -30.39
N ASN A 227 18.88 8.68 -29.50
CA ASN A 227 17.65 7.95 -29.79
C ASN A 227 16.51 8.66 -29.07
N ASP A 228 15.74 9.36 -29.87
CA ASP A 228 14.52 10.06 -29.53
C ASP A 228 13.37 9.04 -29.54
N ASP A 229 12.93 8.63 -28.36
CA ASP A 229 11.62 7.99 -28.17
C ASP A 229 10.89 8.77 -27.08
N SER A 230 10.31 9.90 -27.48
CA SER A 230 9.37 10.65 -26.67
C SER A 230 8.11 9.82 -26.42
N VAL A 231 7.98 9.23 -25.23
CA VAL A 231 6.71 8.67 -24.77
C VAL A 231 5.81 9.83 -24.34
N GLU A 232 4.95 10.30 -25.24
CA GLU A 232 3.86 11.23 -24.91
C GLU A 232 2.95 10.61 -23.84
N ARG A 233 2.95 11.17 -22.62
CA ARG A 233 1.87 10.93 -21.64
C ARG A 233 0.62 11.65 -22.12
N LYS A 234 -0.36 10.91 -22.63
CA LYS A 234 -1.64 11.45 -23.14
C LYS A 234 -2.73 11.69 -22.09
N ASP A 235 -2.43 11.57 -20.80
CA ASP A 235 -3.45 11.74 -19.75
C ASP A 235 -3.03 12.78 -18.71
N SER A 236 -3.28 14.06 -19.01
CA SER A 236 -3.58 15.08 -17.99
C SER A 236 -4.10 16.38 -18.63
N ARG A 237 -5.35 16.37 -19.08
CA ARG A 237 -6.15 17.61 -19.17
C ARG A 237 -6.89 17.80 -17.86
N THR A 238 -6.17 18.22 -16.83
CA THR A 238 -6.72 18.65 -15.54
C THR A 238 -6.96 20.16 -15.49
N ALA A 239 -6.85 20.87 -16.62
CA ALA A 239 -7.00 22.33 -16.68
C ALA A 239 -8.45 22.84 -16.59
N ASP A 240 -9.47 21.97 -16.62
CA ASP A 240 -10.89 22.39 -16.71
C ASP A 240 -11.76 21.95 -15.51
N ILE A 241 -11.18 21.55 -14.37
CA ILE A 241 -11.95 21.13 -13.18
C ILE A 241 -11.77 22.14 -12.02
N ASP A 242 -12.05 23.41 -12.29
CA ASP A 242 -12.17 24.44 -11.25
C ASP A 242 -13.54 25.14 -11.35
N ALA A 243 -14.62 24.36 -11.38
CA ALA A 243 -15.97 24.88 -11.16
C ALA A 243 -16.67 24.05 -10.09
N TYR A 244 -16.56 24.53 -8.85
CA TYR A 244 -17.33 24.04 -7.71
C TYR A 244 -18.81 24.38 -7.94
N VAL A 245 -19.66 23.35 -8.10
CA VAL A 245 -21.12 23.53 -8.19
C VAL A 245 -21.72 23.14 -6.84
N ASP A 246 -22.35 24.10 -6.18
CA ASP A 246 -23.01 23.88 -4.89
C ASP A 246 -24.24 22.97 -5.08
N ALA A 247 -24.42 21.99 -4.19
CA ALA A 247 -25.45 20.95 -4.30
C ALA A 247 -26.88 21.49 -4.13
N ALA A 248 -27.03 22.78 -3.78
CA ALA A 248 -28.31 23.46 -3.66
C ALA A 248 -28.89 23.91 -5.02
N ASP A 249 -28.09 24.01 -6.08
CA ASP A 249 -28.48 24.61 -7.37
C ASP A 249 -28.75 23.59 -8.50
N ALA A 250 -28.86 22.30 -8.19
CA ALA A 250 -29.31 21.33 -9.18
C ALA A 250 -30.83 21.49 -9.44
N PRO A 251 -31.30 21.65 -10.69
CA PRO A 251 -32.72 21.66 -10.99
C PRO A 251 -33.33 20.31 -10.65
N LYS A 252 -34.38 20.30 -9.81
CA LYS A 252 -35.10 19.08 -9.45
C LYS A 252 -35.85 18.52 -10.68
N PRO A 253 -35.87 17.19 -10.88
CA PRO A 253 -36.75 16.54 -11.83
C PRO A 253 -38.22 16.61 -11.40
#